data_AF-A0A1W1D9T5-F1
#
_entry.id   AF-A0A1W1D9T5-F1
#
_cell.length_a   1.000
_cell.length_b   1.000
_cell.length_c   1.000
_cell.angle_alpha   90.00
_cell.angle_beta   90.00
_cell.angle_gamma   90.00
#
_symmetry.space_group_name_H-M   'P 1'
#
loop_
_entity.id
_entity.type
_entity.pdbx_description
1 polymer ?
#
loop_
_entity_poly.entity_id
_entity_poly.type
_entity_poly.pdbx_seq_one_letter_code
_entity_poly.pdbx_strand_id
1 'polypeptide(L)'
;MNEFFANAWNMIGLLVWSDWITLVILIAFLVLGFKRGMAKELINLSFLLLAIIIAWLFYQPLAISDPVTWMLLSHQSHMAIAFGVIFIGVLLIKKAIYKLTKASSNISNPCALNKIFAYLIFFAAAIALSWYYLDIIANLGLMEIVVTNTSTRITLSFILTFAIIVGVCSSISNMLNISIDASKPCFLSSFFKKTLNALHTLDDKLNAKNINSRKNNAGGMFVGLLKGSLAILIMVLVFQSIDSISQQYYWLETNGALRVFQDVVTDIKPALSEHLLFIKND
;
A
#
# COMPACT_ATOMS: atom_id res chain seq x y z
N MET A 1 -6.30 45.31 -12.45
CA MET A 1 -6.40 44.26 -11.42
C MET A 1 -7.79 43.61 -11.40
N ASN A 2 -8.89 44.38 -11.36
CA ASN A 2 -10.25 43.82 -11.29
C ASN A 2 -10.63 42.94 -12.51
N GLU A 3 -10.25 43.35 -13.72
CA GLU A 3 -10.44 42.53 -14.93
C GLU A 3 -9.59 41.26 -14.93
N PHE A 4 -8.37 41.30 -14.39
CA PHE A 4 -7.51 40.11 -14.26
C PHE A 4 -8.11 39.09 -13.29
N PHE A 5 -8.63 39.54 -12.14
CA PHE A 5 -9.32 38.68 -11.20
C PHE A 5 -10.67 38.18 -11.75
N ALA A 6 -11.42 39.01 -12.48
CA ALA A 6 -12.67 38.59 -13.12
C ALA A 6 -12.43 37.57 -14.26
N ASN A 7 -11.38 37.74 -15.06
CA ASN A 7 -10.99 36.76 -16.08
C ASN A 7 -10.45 35.47 -15.47
N ALA A 8 -9.66 35.58 -14.40
CA ALA A 8 -9.21 34.41 -13.64
C ALA A 8 -10.42 33.68 -13.01
N TRP A 9 -11.40 34.42 -12.48
CA TRP A 9 -12.61 33.84 -11.90
C TRP A 9 -13.54 33.21 -12.95
N ASN A 10 -13.64 33.79 -14.15
CA ASN A 10 -14.36 33.20 -15.29
C ASN A 10 -13.65 31.96 -15.84
N MET A 11 -12.31 31.96 -15.92
CA MET A 11 -11.56 30.73 -16.22
C MET A 11 -11.77 29.67 -15.14
N ILE A 12 -11.78 30.05 -13.86
CA ILE A 12 -12.05 29.14 -12.74
C ILE A 12 -13.50 28.62 -12.76
N GLY A 13 -14.46 29.42 -13.21
CA GLY A 13 -15.86 29.04 -13.38
C GLY A 13 -16.10 28.07 -14.54
N LEU A 14 -15.15 27.97 -15.48
CA LEU A 14 -15.18 27.02 -16.60
C LEU A 14 -14.47 25.68 -16.26
N LEU A 15 -13.90 25.53 -15.05
CA LEU A 15 -13.26 24.27 -14.66
C LEU A 15 -14.30 23.15 -14.50
N VAL A 16 -14.06 22.06 -15.21
CA VAL A 16 -14.83 20.82 -15.07
C VAL A 16 -14.46 20.16 -13.74
N TRP A 17 -15.34 19.33 -13.18
CA TRP A 17 -15.12 18.62 -11.91
C TRP A 17 -13.76 17.87 -11.83
N SER A 18 -13.29 17.31 -12.94
CA SER A 18 -12.00 16.63 -13.07
C SER A 18 -10.78 17.56 -12.88
N ASP A 19 -10.92 18.84 -13.20
CA ASP A 19 -9.87 19.85 -13.08
C ASP A 19 -9.65 20.24 -11.63
N TRP A 20 -10.76 20.35 -10.88
CA TRP A 20 -10.71 20.56 -9.44
C TRP A 20 -10.01 19.41 -8.74
N ILE A 21 -10.27 18.16 -9.13
CA ILE A 21 -9.58 17.00 -8.56
C ILE A 21 -8.08 17.05 -8.87
N THR A 22 -7.72 17.26 -10.14
CA THR A 22 -6.32 17.31 -10.59
C THR A 22 -5.55 18.42 -9.87
N LEU A 23 -6.13 19.62 -9.78
CA LEU A 23 -5.54 20.75 -9.05
C LEU A 23 -5.41 20.48 -7.56
N VAL A 24 -6.43 19.92 -6.91
CA VAL A 24 -6.38 19.56 -5.48
C VAL A 24 -5.26 18.56 -5.23
N ILE A 25 -5.10 17.56 -6.10
CA ILE A 25 -4.01 16.58 -6.00
C ILE A 25 -2.65 17.29 -6.12
N LEU A 26 -2.45 18.11 -7.15
CA LEU A 26 -1.19 18.82 -7.37
C LEU A 26 -0.86 19.79 -6.24
N ILE A 27 -1.83 20.57 -5.76
CA ILE A 27 -1.67 21.49 -4.62
C ILE A 27 -1.34 20.69 -3.35
N ALA A 28 -2.04 19.59 -3.09
CA ALA A 28 -1.76 18.74 -1.95
C ALA A 28 -0.31 18.21 -1.99
N PHE A 29 0.14 17.74 -3.15
CA PHE A 29 1.51 17.28 -3.34
C PHE A 29 2.55 18.41 -3.23
N LEU A 30 2.23 19.62 -3.70
CA LEU A 30 3.06 20.81 -3.55
C LEU A 30 3.23 21.18 -2.07
N VAL A 31 2.13 21.27 -1.32
CA VAL A 31 2.13 21.61 0.12
C VAL A 31 2.85 20.53 0.92
N LEU A 32 2.60 19.25 0.62
CA LEU A 32 3.29 18.14 1.25
C LEU A 32 4.79 18.16 0.94
N GLY A 33 5.17 18.46 -0.30
CA GLY A 33 6.55 18.61 -0.73
C GLY A 33 7.27 19.72 0.03
N PHE A 34 6.62 20.89 0.18
CA PHE A 34 7.15 22.00 0.97
C PHE A 34 7.36 21.61 2.44
N LYS A 35 6.36 20.97 3.07
CA LYS A 35 6.42 20.57 4.48
C LYS A 35 7.49 19.51 4.75
N ARG A 36 7.73 18.62 3.80
CA ARG A 36 8.69 17.51 3.94
C ARG A 36 10.12 17.93 3.58
N GLY A 37 10.26 18.88 2.67
CA GLY A 37 11.54 19.31 2.11
C GLY A 37 12.09 18.35 1.06
N MET A 38 13.03 18.85 0.26
CA MET A 38 13.60 18.18 -0.92
C MET A 38 14.18 16.81 -0.60
N ALA A 39 15.00 16.70 0.45
CA ALA A 39 15.66 15.44 0.80
C ALA A 39 14.66 14.29 1.06
N LYS A 40 13.63 14.56 1.89
CA LYS A 40 12.59 13.55 2.18
C LYS A 40 11.73 13.27 0.96
N GLU A 41 11.45 14.29 0.16
CA GLU A 41 10.63 14.11 -1.03
C GLU A 41 11.36 13.35 -2.14
N LEU A 42 12.68 13.47 -2.26
CA LEU A 42 13.50 12.66 -3.16
C LEU A 42 13.52 11.18 -2.77
N ILE A 43 13.67 10.88 -1.48
CA ILE A 43 13.54 9.50 -0.98
C ILE A 43 12.13 8.99 -1.28
N ASN A 44 11.12 9.82 -1.09
CA ASN A 44 9.74 9.44 -1.35
C ASN A 44 9.46 9.23 -2.86
N LEU A 45 10.12 10.00 -3.74
CA LEU A 45 10.11 9.81 -5.19
C LEU A 45 10.80 8.50 -5.59
N SER A 46 11.93 8.16 -5.00
CA SER A 46 12.63 6.89 -5.31
C SER A 46 11.78 5.67 -4.94
N PHE A 47 11.04 5.72 -3.83
CA PHE A 47 10.06 4.67 -3.52
C PHE A 47 8.90 4.60 -4.51
N LEU A 48 8.48 5.73 -5.07
CA LEU A 48 7.44 5.73 -6.11
C LEU A 48 7.98 5.05 -7.37
N LEU A 49 9.20 5.37 -7.80
CA LEU A 49 9.85 4.69 -8.93
C LEU A 49 10.04 3.19 -8.66
N LEU A 50 10.46 2.82 -7.45
CA LEU A 50 10.56 1.42 -7.05
C LEU A 50 9.20 0.71 -7.13
N ALA A 51 8.11 1.37 -6.75
CA ALA A 51 6.76 0.81 -6.87
C ALA A 51 6.37 0.55 -8.33
N ILE A 52 6.75 1.44 -9.26
CA ILE A 52 6.54 1.23 -10.70
C ILE A 52 7.30 -0.01 -11.16
N ILE A 53 8.58 -0.13 -10.80
CA ILE A 53 9.44 -1.25 -11.21
C ILE A 53 8.89 -2.58 -10.67
N ILE A 54 8.50 -2.63 -9.39
CA ILE A 54 7.92 -3.84 -8.81
C ILE A 54 6.58 -4.18 -9.47
N ALA A 55 5.70 -3.20 -9.69
CA ALA A 55 4.45 -3.43 -10.39
C ALA A 55 4.70 -3.98 -11.80
N TRP A 56 5.66 -3.44 -12.52
CA TRP A 56 6.06 -3.91 -13.85
C TRP A 56 6.57 -5.36 -13.85
N LEU A 57 7.36 -5.77 -12.85
CA LEU A 57 7.90 -7.13 -12.78
C LEU A 57 6.84 -8.19 -12.43
N PHE A 58 5.80 -7.83 -11.69
CA PHE A 58 4.89 -8.80 -11.07
C PHE A 58 3.41 -8.69 -11.48
N TYR A 59 3.01 -7.74 -12.34
CA TYR A 59 1.59 -7.60 -12.73
C TYR A 59 1.05 -8.80 -13.51
N GLN A 60 1.83 -9.40 -14.41
CA GLN A 60 1.40 -10.54 -15.23
C GLN A 60 0.97 -11.78 -14.42
N PRO A 61 1.80 -12.31 -13.49
CA PRO A 61 1.40 -13.48 -12.71
C PRO A 61 0.17 -13.20 -11.83
N LEU A 62 0.00 -11.96 -11.35
CA LEU A 62 -1.18 -11.59 -10.58
C LEU A 62 -2.44 -11.48 -11.47
N ALA A 63 -2.30 -11.02 -12.71
CA ALA A 63 -3.43 -10.83 -13.63
C ALA A 63 -4.16 -12.13 -14.02
N ILE A 64 -3.47 -13.27 -13.94
CA ILE A 64 -4.01 -14.60 -14.28
C ILE A 64 -4.65 -15.27 -13.06
N SER A 65 -4.45 -14.73 -11.86
CA SER A 65 -4.98 -15.32 -10.62
C SER A 65 -6.50 -15.17 -10.51
N ASP A 66 -7.16 -16.19 -9.95
CA ASP A 66 -8.62 -16.24 -9.72
C ASP A 66 -9.21 -14.97 -9.05
N PRO A 67 -8.54 -14.30 -8.08
CA PRO A 67 -9.04 -13.07 -7.48
C PRO A 67 -9.23 -11.91 -8.46
N VAL A 68 -8.44 -11.87 -9.54
CA VAL A 68 -8.47 -10.77 -10.52
C VAL A 68 -9.40 -11.11 -11.68
N THR A 69 -9.40 -12.37 -12.14
CA THR A 69 -10.22 -12.83 -13.28
C THR A 69 -11.72 -12.92 -12.96
N TRP A 70 -12.10 -12.92 -11.68
CA TRP A 70 -13.49 -12.88 -11.23
C TRP A 70 -14.28 -11.66 -11.75
N MET A 71 -13.62 -10.55 -12.07
CA MET A 71 -14.33 -9.33 -12.47
C MET A 71 -14.92 -9.37 -13.91
N LEU A 72 -14.74 -10.45 -14.68
CA LEU A 72 -15.25 -10.60 -16.05
C LEU A 72 -14.87 -9.43 -17.00
N LEU A 73 -13.71 -8.79 -16.78
CA LEU A 73 -13.18 -7.78 -17.71
C LEU A 73 -12.29 -8.42 -18.78
N SER A 74 -11.87 -7.61 -19.76
CA SER A 74 -10.87 -8.04 -20.74
C SER A 74 -9.55 -8.43 -20.08
N HIS A 75 -8.78 -9.28 -20.76
CA HIS A 75 -7.46 -9.69 -20.30
C HIS A 75 -6.51 -8.49 -20.05
N GLN A 76 -6.60 -7.45 -20.89
CA GLN A 76 -5.84 -6.21 -20.72
C GLN A 76 -6.26 -5.44 -19.46
N SER A 77 -7.56 -5.37 -19.19
CA SER A 77 -8.08 -4.77 -17.95
C SER A 77 -7.60 -5.52 -16.71
N HIS A 78 -7.55 -6.86 -16.73
CA HIS A 78 -6.99 -7.65 -15.62
C HIS A 78 -5.52 -7.33 -15.36
N MET A 79 -4.73 -7.16 -16.42
CA MET A 79 -3.33 -6.78 -16.29
C MET A 79 -3.14 -5.35 -15.75
N ALA A 80 -3.97 -4.39 -16.18
CA ALA A 80 -3.94 -3.01 -15.68
C ALA A 80 -4.34 -2.94 -14.20
N ILE A 81 -5.39 -3.68 -13.81
CA ILE A 81 -5.82 -3.80 -12.41
C ILE A 81 -4.71 -4.42 -11.56
N ALA A 82 -4.10 -5.52 -12.02
CA ALA A 82 -2.99 -6.16 -11.32
C ALA A 82 -1.80 -5.21 -11.11
N PHE A 83 -1.44 -4.45 -12.15
CA PHE A 83 -0.41 -3.41 -12.06
C PHE A 83 -0.77 -2.35 -11.00
N GLY A 84 -2.00 -1.81 -11.06
CA GLY A 84 -2.49 -0.83 -10.10
C GLY A 84 -2.52 -1.34 -8.65
N VAL A 85 -2.97 -2.58 -8.44
CA VAL A 85 -3.02 -3.22 -7.11
C VAL A 85 -1.62 -3.39 -6.53
N ILE A 86 -0.66 -3.88 -7.31
CA ILE A 86 0.73 -4.02 -6.84
C ILE A 86 1.33 -2.65 -6.56
N PHE A 87 1.13 -1.68 -7.45
CA PHE A 87 1.62 -0.31 -7.26
C PHE A 87 1.13 0.30 -5.94
N ILE A 88 -0.18 0.24 -5.68
CA ILE A 88 -0.78 0.71 -4.42
C ILE A 88 -0.26 -0.10 -3.24
N GLY A 89 -0.17 -1.43 -3.38
CA GLY A 89 0.36 -2.33 -2.36
C GLY A 89 1.77 -1.95 -1.90
N VAL A 90 2.67 -1.68 -2.84
CA VAL A 90 4.04 -1.24 -2.53
C VAL A 90 4.04 0.11 -1.81
N LEU A 91 3.18 1.06 -2.20
CA LEU A 91 3.05 2.35 -1.51
C LEU A 91 2.52 2.19 -0.07
N LEU A 92 1.63 1.23 0.18
CA LEU A 92 1.16 0.88 1.52
C LEU A 92 2.26 0.23 2.36
N ILE A 93 3.05 -0.68 1.79
CA ILE A 93 4.22 -1.29 2.44
C ILE A 93 5.21 -0.20 2.85
N LYS A 94 5.49 0.77 1.98
CA LYS A 94 6.33 1.94 2.34
C LYS A 94 5.76 2.65 3.57
N LYS A 95 4.46 2.98 3.58
CA LYS A 95 3.83 3.65 4.73
C LYS A 95 3.95 2.82 6.01
N ALA A 96 3.85 1.50 5.91
CA ALA A 96 4.07 0.59 7.02
C ALA A 96 5.52 0.64 7.53
N ILE A 97 6.53 0.63 6.64
CA ILE A 97 7.95 0.76 6.99
C ILE A 97 8.23 2.08 7.72
N TYR A 98 7.68 3.22 7.25
CA TYR A 98 7.83 4.51 7.93
C TYR A 98 7.19 4.52 9.32
N LYS A 99 6.02 3.89 9.48
CA LYS A 99 5.36 3.78 10.78
C LYS A 99 6.15 2.87 11.72
N LEU A 100 6.69 1.76 11.21
CA LEU A 100 7.49 0.79 11.95
C LEU A 100 8.80 1.39 12.45
N THR A 101 9.55 2.06 11.56
CA THR A 101 10.81 2.74 11.90
C THR A 101 10.61 3.82 12.95
N LYS A 102 9.57 4.65 12.80
CA LYS A 102 9.21 5.64 13.82
C LYS A 102 8.81 5.02 15.15
N ALA A 103 7.99 3.97 15.15
CA ALA A 103 7.59 3.27 16.38
C ALA A 103 8.80 2.63 17.08
N SER A 104 9.66 1.96 16.30
CA SER A 104 10.93 1.40 16.77
C SER A 104 11.83 2.45 17.39
N SER A 105 11.86 3.66 16.82
CA SER A 105 12.72 4.74 17.32
C SER A 105 12.38 5.21 18.75
N ASN A 106 11.16 4.94 19.21
CA ASN A 106 10.70 5.27 20.56
C ASN A 106 10.97 4.16 21.60
N ILE A 107 11.45 2.99 21.16
CA ILE A 107 11.67 1.84 22.03
C ILE A 107 13.14 1.84 22.47
N SER A 108 13.40 2.34 23.67
CA SER A 108 14.76 2.35 24.26
C SER A 108 15.16 0.99 24.85
N ASN A 109 14.19 0.22 25.37
CA ASN A 109 14.44 -1.10 25.95
C ASN A 109 14.18 -2.23 24.94
N PRO A 110 15.20 -2.95 24.45
CA PRO A 110 15.03 -4.06 23.51
C PRO A 110 14.20 -5.21 24.08
N CYS A 111 14.18 -5.38 25.41
CA CYS A 111 13.39 -6.42 26.08
C CYS A 111 11.88 -6.15 26.01
N ALA A 112 11.45 -4.92 25.69
CA ALA A 112 10.03 -4.60 25.49
C ALA A 112 9.45 -5.34 24.26
N LEU A 113 10.27 -5.65 23.26
CA LEU A 113 9.86 -6.44 22.10
C LEU A 113 9.60 -7.91 22.44
N ASN A 114 10.13 -8.42 23.54
CA ASN A 114 10.02 -9.84 23.91
C ASN A 114 8.57 -10.29 24.02
N LYS A 115 7.71 -9.46 24.62
CA LYS A 115 6.27 -9.74 24.76
C LYS A 115 5.57 -9.82 23.40
N ILE A 116 5.82 -8.84 22.53
CA ILE A 116 5.22 -8.78 21.19
C ILE A 116 5.71 -9.96 20.35
N PHE A 117 7.01 -10.24 20.39
CA PHE A 117 7.62 -11.34 19.66
C PHE A 117 7.09 -12.71 20.11
N ALA A 118 6.94 -12.92 21.43
CA ALA A 118 6.38 -14.15 21.96
C ALA A 118 4.92 -14.35 21.52
N TYR A 119 4.09 -13.31 21.55
CA TYR A 119 2.73 -13.40 21.00
C TYR A 119 2.73 -13.69 19.50
N LEU A 120 3.65 -13.09 18.73
CA LEU A 120 3.74 -13.33 17.30
C LEU A 120 4.09 -14.79 17.01
N ILE A 121 5.12 -15.34 17.67
CA ILE A 121 5.46 -16.76 17.55
C ILE A 121 4.28 -17.64 17.97
N PHE A 122 3.65 -17.33 19.09
CA PHE A 122 2.51 -18.08 19.59
C PHE A 122 1.36 -18.12 18.60
N PHE A 123 0.96 -16.96 18.05
CA PHE A 123 -0.11 -16.90 17.06
C PHE A 123 0.30 -17.56 15.73
N ALA A 124 1.54 -17.41 15.28
CA ALA A 124 2.03 -18.09 14.08
C ALA A 124 1.99 -19.62 14.24
N ALA A 125 2.43 -20.14 15.39
CA ALA A 125 2.35 -21.55 15.72
C ALA A 125 0.88 -22.01 15.83
N ALA A 126 0.01 -21.22 16.45
CA ALA A 126 -1.41 -21.53 16.55
C ALA A 126 -2.07 -21.59 15.17
N ILE A 127 -1.74 -20.69 14.25
CA ILE A 127 -2.22 -20.73 12.86
C ILE A 127 -1.71 -21.99 12.16
N ALA A 128 -0.42 -22.29 12.25
CA ALA A 128 0.17 -23.47 11.61
C ALA A 128 -0.45 -24.77 12.14
N LEU A 129 -0.64 -24.89 13.45
CA LEU A 129 -1.32 -26.02 14.08
C LEU A 129 -2.81 -26.08 13.69
N SER A 130 -3.49 -24.94 13.61
CA SER A 130 -4.90 -24.90 13.18
C SER A 130 -5.06 -25.38 11.73
N TRP A 131 -4.10 -25.06 10.86
CA TRP A 131 -4.05 -25.60 9.50
C TRP A 131 -3.78 -27.10 9.49
N TYR A 132 -2.86 -27.58 10.33
CA TYR A 132 -2.55 -29.01 10.43
C TYR A 132 -3.75 -29.85 10.88
N TYR A 133 -4.52 -29.37 11.85
CA TYR A 133 -5.72 -30.07 12.37
C TYR A 133 -7.01 -29.75 11.61
N LEU A 134 -6.94 -28.94 10.55
CA LEU A 134 -8.12 -28.47 9.81
C LEU A 134 -8.93 -29.62 9.23
N ASP A 135 -8.26 -30.56 8.55
CA ASP A 135 -8.92 -31.65 7.84
C ASP A 135 -9.63 -32.62 8.80
N ILE A 136 -9.02 -32.85 9.97
CA ILE A 136 -9.60 -33.69 11.03
C ILE A 136 -10.92 -33.09 11.52
N ILE A 137 -10.97 -31.77 11.75
CA ILE A 137 -12.16 -31.10 12.31
C ILE A 137 -13.20 -30.79 11.24
N ALA A 138 -12.77 -30.44 10.02
CA ALA A 138 -13.66 -30.17 8.88
C ALA A 138 -14.42 -31.41 8.40
N ASN A 139 -13.87 -32.62 8.61
CA ASN A 139 -14.48 -33.90 8.24
C ASN A 139 -15.15 -34.62 9.43
N LEU A 140 -15.25 -34.00 10.61
CA LEU A 140 -16.11 -34.53 11.67
C LEU A 140 -17.56 -34.52 11.19
N GLY A 141 -18.24 -35.66 11.27
CA GLY A 141 -19.64 -35.79 10.82
C GLY A 141 -20.59 -34.77 11.45
N LEU A 142 -20.28 -34.25 12.64
CA LEU A 142 -21.04 -33.16 13.27
C LEU A 142 -20.95 -31.83 12.49
N MET A 143 -19.79 -31.49 11.91
CA MET A 143 -19.62 -30.26 11.12
C MET A 143 -20.24 -30.38 9.73
N GLU A 144 -20.28 -31.59 9.18
CA GLU A 144 -20.95 -31.90 7.91
C GLU A 144 -22.48 -31.76 8.01
N ILE A 145 -23.06 -32.14 9.15
CA ILE A 145 -24.51 -32.01 9.41
C ILE A 145 -24.92 -30.54 9.64
N VAL A 146 -24.06 -29.73 10.27
CA VAL A 146 -24.38 -28.34 10.64
C VAL A 146 -24.13 -27.35 9.49
N VAL A 147 -23.12 -27.59 8.65
CA VAL A 147 -22.77 -26.68 7.54
C VAL A 147 -22.58 -27.47 6.24
N THR A 148 -23.59 -27.41 5.37
CA THR A 148 -23.62 -28.13 4.09
C THR A 148 -22.66 -27.57 3.04
N ASN A 149 -22.33 -26.28 3.10
CA ASN A 149 -21.38 -25.65 2.18
C ASN A 149 -19.93 -25.88 2.65
N THR A 150 -19.15 -26.51 1.78
CA THR A 150 -17.76 -26.95 2.05
C THR A 150 -16.82 -25.78 2.37
N SER A 151 -16.96 -24.63 1.69
CA SER A 151 -16.09 -23.46 1.90
C SER A 151 -16.34 -22.80 3.26
N THR A 152 -17.60 -22.66 3.65
CA THR A 152 -17.97 -22.15 4.97
C THR A 152 -17.61 -23.12 6.09
N ARG A 153 -17.69 -24.44 5.84
CA ARG A 153 -17.31 -25.49 6.80
C ARG A 153 -15.81 -25.42 7.10
N ILE A 154 -14.97 -25.33 6.08
CA ILE A 154 -13.50 -25.18 6.22
C ILE A 154 -13.15 -23.94 7.03
N THR A 155 -13.76 -22.80 6.71
CA THR A 155 -13.50 -21.54 7.40
C THR A 155 -13.91 -21.60 8.87
N LEU A 156 -15.09 -22.15 9.16
CA LEU A 156 -15.62 -22.24 10.52
C LEU A 156 -14.83 -23.24 11.36
N SER A 157 -14.42 -24.37 10.78
CA SER A 157 -13.51 -25.34 11.43
C SER A 157 -12.16 -24.72 11.77
N PHE A 158 -11.57 -23.93 10.88
CA PHE A 158 -10.32 -23.22 11.16
C PHE A 158 -10.47 -22.26 12.35
N ILE A 159 -11.52 -21.41 12.34
CA ILE A 159 -11.78 -20.44 13.41
C ILE A 159 -11.99 -21.16 14.75
N LEU A 160 -12.77 -22.24 14.76
CA LEU A 160 -13.04 -23.03 15.96
C LEU A 160 -11.75 -23.64 16.52
N THR A 161 -10.95 -24.27 15.66
CA THR A 161 -9.66 -24.89 16.04
C THR A 161 -8.71 -23.86 16.62
N PHE A 162 -8.57 -22.73 15.94
CA PHE A 162 -7.72 -21.63 16.39
C PHE A 162 -8.17 -21.07 17.74
N ALA A 163 -9.48 -20.85 17.91
CA ALA A 163 -10.05 -20.36 19.17
C ALA A 163 -9.81 -21.34 20.33
N ILE A 164 -9.96 -22.65 20.10
CA ILE A 164 -9.68 -23.69 21.10
C ILE A 164 -8.20 -23.67 21.50
N ILE A 165 -7.27 -23.69 20.53
CA ILE A 165 -5.83 -23.66 20.81
C ILE A 165 -5.45 -22.42 21.61
N VAL A 166 -5.90 -21.24 21.17
CA VAL A 166 -5.61 -19.97 21.86
C VAL A 166 -6.24 -19.96 23.26
N GLY A 167 -7.49 -20.40 23.40
CA GLY A 167 -8.21 -20.43 24.67
C GLY A 167 -7.58 -21.37 25.70
N VAL A 168 -7.22 -22.59 25.30
CA VAL A 168 -6.55 -23.58 26.16
C VAL A 168 -5.17 -23.06 26.60
N CYS A 169 -4.35 -22.61 25.66
CA CYS A 169 -3.02 -22.09 25.98
C CYS A 169 -3.06 -20.82 26.85
N SER A 170 -4.03 -19.92 26.61
CA SER A 170 -4.22 -18.74 27.46
C SER A 170 -4.64 -19.11 28.88
N SER A 171 -5.50 -20.12 29.03
CA SER A 171 -5.95 -20.62 30.34
C SER A 171 -4.79 -21.24 31.12
N ILE A 172 -3.98 -22.09 30.46
CA ILE A 172 -2.78 -22.69 31.05
C ILE A 172 -1.76 -21.61 31.44
N SER A 173 -1.53 -20.63 30.57
CA SER A 173 -0.60 -19.52 30.85
C SER A 173 -1.01 -18.73 32.10
N ASN A 174 -2.31 -18.47 32.25
CA ASN A 174 -2.85 -17.77 33.41
C ASN A 174 -2.75 -18.62 34.69
N MET A 175 -3.04 -19.93 34.60
CA MET A 175 -2.90 -20.86 35.75
C MET A 175 -1.45 -21.00 36.20
N LEU A 176 -0.49 -21.00 35.27
CA LEU A 176 0.94 -21.11 35.55
C LEU A 176 1.61 -19.77 35.86
N ASN A 177 0.85 -18.66 35.88
CA ASN A 177 1.33 -17.30 36.09
C ASN A 177 2.56 -16.93 35.22
N ILE A 178 2.53 -17.36 33.94
CA ILE A 178 3.63 -17.11 33.01
C ILE A 178 3.53 -15.66 32.52
N SER A 179 4.20 -14.75 33.22
CA SER A 179 4.32 -13.35 32.77
C SER A 179 5.51 -13.18 31.80
N ILE A 180 5.22 -12.70 30.60
CA ILE A 180 6.23 -12.27 29.63
C ILE A 180 6.45 -10.77 29.83
N ASP A 181 7.34 -10.43 30.75
CA ASP A 181 7.62 -9.04 31.12
C ASP A 181 8.93 -8.52 30.51
N ALA A 182 8.97 -7.20 30.29
CA ALA A 182 10.14 -6.50 29.76
C ALA A 182 11.30 -6.40 30.76
N SER A 183 11.08 -6.78 32.03
CA SER A 183 12.06 -6.75 33.12
C SER A 183 12.83 -8.07 33.29
N LYS A 184 12.41 -9.15 32.62
CA LYS A 184 13.06 -10.47 32.69
C LYS A 184 14.21 -10.57 31.68
N PRO A 185 15.24 -11.40 31.94
CA PRO A 185 16.37 -11.56 31.03
C PRO A 185 15.89 -11.99 29.64
N CYS A 186 16.20 -11.19 28.63
CA CYS A 186 15.78 -11.41 27.26
C CYS A 186 16.86 -12.20 26.50
N PHE A 187 16.58 -13.46 26.21
CA PHE A 187 17.46 -14.35 25.44
C PHE A 187 17.81 -13.77 24.05
N LEU A 188 16.83 -13.14 23.40
CA LEU A 188 16.98 -12.53 22.08
C LEU A 188 17.40 -11.05 22.13
N SER A 189 17.90 -10.55 23.27
CA SER A 189 18.25 -9.13 23.42
C SER A 189 19.22 -8.63 22.35
N SER A 190 20.23 -9.43 21.99
CA SER A 190 21.20 -9.11 20.93
C SER A 190 20.52 -8.98 19.57
N PHE A 191 19.59 -9.89 19.24
CA PHE A 191 18.83 -9.85 17.99
C PHE A 191 17.90 -8.64 17.93
N PHE A 192 17.15 -8.37 19.00
CA PHE A 192 16.29 -7.19 19.09
C PHE A 192 17.08 -5.90 19.02
N LYS A 193 18.22 -5.81 19.72
CA LYS A 193 19.10 -4.64 19.65
C LYS A 193 19.64 -4.42 18.24
N LYS A 194 20.08 -5.48 17.53
CA LYS A 194 20.54 -5.37 16.14
C LYS A 194 19.42 -4.88 15.22
N THR A 195 18.22 -5.40 15.39
CA THR A 195 17.03 -5.03 14.60
C THR A 195 16.61 -3.59 14.87
N LEU A 196 16.53 -3.19 16.14
CA LEU A 196 16.23 -1.81 16.55
C LEU A 196 17.30 -0.84 16.02
N ASN A 197 18.59 -1.16 16.13
CA ASN A 197 19.66 -0.32 15.59
C ASN A 197 19.57 -0.14 14.07
N ALA A 198 19.23 -1.20 13.33
CA ALA A 198 18.96 -1.11 11.90
C ALA A 198 17.76 -0.21 11.61
N LEU A 199 16.66 -0.37 12.36
CA LEU A 199 15.46 0.47 12.25
C LEU A 199 15.73 1.94 12.62
N HIS A 200 16.55 2.22 13.63
CA HIS A 200 17.00 3.58 13.99
C HIS A 200 17.82 4.20 12.86
N THR A 201 18.77 3.45 12.28
CA THR A 201 19.58 3.91 11.15
C THR A 201 18.69 4.20 9.93
N LEU A 202 17.69 3.36 9.68
CA LEU A 202 16.69 3.58 8.63
C LEU A 202 15.81 4.78 8.94
N ASP A 203 15.38 4.96 10.19
CA ASP A 203 14.58 6.11 10.61
C ASP A 203 15.32 7.43 10.37
N ASP A 204 16.61 7.51 10.73
CA ASP A 204 17.40 8.72 10.52
C ASP A 204 17.62 9.04 9.03
N LYS A 205 17.85 8.01 8.20
CA LYS A 205 17.99 8.15 6.74
C LYS A 205 16.66 8.50 6.06
N LEU A 206 15.60 7.75 6.34
CA LEU A 206 14.28 7.90 5.72
C LEU A 206 13.59 9.20 6.14
N ASN A 207 13.66 9.54 7.43
CA ASN A 207 13.03 10.75 7.94
C ASN A 207 13.94 11.98 7.85
N ALA A 208 15.18 11.84 7.37
CA ALA A 208 16.16 12.93 7.18
C ALA A 208 16.04 14.01 8.27
N LYS A 209 16.13 13.59 9.54
CA LYS A 209 15.70 14.39 10.70
C LYS A 209 16.47 15.71 10.87
N ASN A 210 17.60 15.87 10.19
CA ASN A 210 18.54 16.98 10.40
C ASN A 210 18.69 17.93 9.19
N ILE A 211 17.73 17.95 8.26
CA ILE A 211 17.80 18.83 7.07
C ILE A 211 16.55 19.72 7.05
N ASN A 212 16.56 20.80 7.82
CA ASN A 212 15.50 21.81 7.78
C ASN A 212 16.09 23.17 7.37
N SER A 213 15.86 23.56 6.12
CA SER A 213 16.34 24.83 5.56
C SER A 213 15.32 25.35 4.55
N ARG A 214 15.17 26.68 4.45
CA ARG A 214 14.24 27.29 3.49
C ARG A 214 14.53 26.88 2.04
N LYS A 215 15.81 26.67 1.68
CA LYS A 215 16.22 26.15 0.36
C LYS A 215 15.79 24.69 0.15
N ASN A 216 15.86 23.87 1.20
CA ASN A 216 15.37 22.49 1.17
C ASN A 216 13.85 22.44 1.01
N ASN A 217 13.10 23.35 1.66
CA ASN A 217 11.64 23.37 1.55
C ASN A 217 11.17 23.83 0.16
N ALA A 218 11.84 24.83 -0.42
CA ALA A 218 11.56 25.26 -1.79
C ALA A 218 11.85 24.17 -2.82
N GLY A 219 12.99 23.47 -2.73
CA GLY A 219 13.27 22.30 -3.57
C GLY A 219 12.24 21.17 -3.36
N GLY A 220 11.71 21.04 -2.14
CA GLY A 220 10.63 20.11 -1.82
C GLY A 220 9.33 20.37 -2.58
N MET A 221 8.98 21.63 -2.87
CA MET A 221 7.81 21.96 -3.70
C MET A 221 7.96 21.40 -5.12
N PHE A 222 9.13 21.59 -5.74
CA PHE A 222 9.39 21.12 -7.10
C PHE A 222 9.34 19.59 -7.19
N VAL A 223 10.02 18.89 -6.27
CA VAL A 223 9.99 17.42 -6.23
C VAL A 223 8.59 16.91 -5.89
N GLY A 224 7.86 17.61 -5.02
CA GLY A 224 6.48 17.29 -4.68
C GLY A 224 5.55 17.36 -5.88
N LEU A 225 5.65 18.43 -6.68
CA LEU A 225 4.92 18.58 -7.94
C LEU A 225 5.28 17.49 -8.94
N LEU A 226 6.56 17.23 -9.18
CA LEU A 226 7.01 16.20 -10.12
C LEU A 226 6.44 14.82 -9.74
N LYS A 227 6.51 14.47 -8.45
CA LYS A 227 5.93 13.24 -7.91
C LYS A 227 4.41 13.21 -8.04
N GLY A 228 3.73 14.34 -7.79
CA GLY A 228 2.27 14.47 -7.94
C GLY A 228 1.83 14.27 -9.39
N SER A 229 2.49 14.93 -10.33
CA SER A 229 2.28 14.75 -11.77
C SER A 229 2.53 13.32 -12.21
N LEU A 230 3.62 12.69 -11.73
CA LEU A 230 3.92 11.29 -12.03
C LEU A 230 2.85 10.33 -11.48
N ALA A 231 2.33 10.58 -10.27
CA ALA A 231 1.26 9.78 -9.69
C ALA A 231 -0.05 9.90 -10.49
N ILE A 232 -0.40 11.11 -10.95
CA ILE A 232 -1.56 11.34 -11.82
C ILE A 232 -1.36 10.62 -13.15
N LEU A 233 -0.18 10.73 -13.75
CA LEU A 233 0.15 10.08 -15.03
C LEU A 233 0.01 8.55 -14.94
N ILE A 234 0.52 7.92 -13.87
CA ILE A 234 0.34 6.47 -13.64
C ILE A 234 -1.13 6.11 -13.45
N MET A 235 -1.88 6.91 -12.68
CA MET A 235 -3.31 6.68 -12.48
C MET A 235 -4.07 6.74 -13.80
N VAL A 236 -3.80 7.75 -14.64
CA VAL A 236 -4.40 7.89 -15.96
C VAL A 236 -4.02 6.72 -16.86
N LEU A 237 -2.75 6.29 -16.87
CA LEU A 237 -2.29 5.13 -17.62
C LEU A 237 -3.05 3.86 -17.26
N VAL A 238 -3.21 3.58 -15.96
CA VAL A 238 -3.95 2.41 -15.48
C VAL A 238 -5.43 2.51 -15.84
N PHE A 239 -6.04 3.68 -15.66
CA PHE A 239 -7.49 3.86 -15.88
C PHE A 239 -7.87 3.84 -17.36
N GLN A 240 -7.03 4.37 -18.27
CA GLN A 240 -7.25 4.25 -19.72
C GLN A 240 -7.20 2.79 -20.20
N SER A 241 -6.42 1.94 -19.53
CA SER A 241 -6.30 0.51 -19.86
C SER A 241 -7.40 -0.38 -19.26
N ILE A 242 -8.35 0.18 -18.51
CA ILE A 242 -9.48 -0.56 -17.92
C ILE A 242 -10.76 -0.20 -18.67
N ASP A 243 -11.36 -1.18 -19.37
CA ASP A 243 -12.50 -0.96 -20.27
C ASP A 243 -13.71 -0.33 -19.55
N SER A 244 -13.97 -0.77 -18.31
CA SER A 244 -15.08 -0.28 -17.49
C SER A 244 -14.95 1.21 -17.11
N ILE A 245 -13.73 1.75 -17.10
CA ILE A 245 -13.43 3.13 -16.75
C ILE A 245 -13.24 3.99 -18.01
N SER A 246 -12.52 3.49 -19.00
CA SER A 246 -12.18 4.23 -20.22
C SER A 246 -13.41 4.59 -21.07
N GLN A 247 -14.47 3.78 -21.02
CA GLN A 247 -15.72 3.99 -21.77
C GLN A 247 -16.73 4.92 -21.07
N GLN A 248 -16.42 5.39 -19.86
CA GLN A 248 -17.36 6.19 -19.09
C GLN A 248 -17.42 7.64 -19.59
N TYR A 249 -18.63 8.22 -19.59
CA TYR A 249 -18.90 9.58 -20.05
C TYR A 249 -17.98 10.63 -19.38
N TYR A 250 -17.75 10.49 -18.07
CA TYR A 250 -16.91 11.40 -17.30
C TYR A 250 -15.40 11.31 -17.62
N TRP A 251 -14.96 10.25 -18.31
CA TRP A 251 -13.57 10.04 -18.73
C TRP A 251 -13.31 10.54 -20.15
N LEU A 252 -14.30 10.40 -21.03
CA LEU A 252 -14.24 10.77 -22.45
C LEU A 252 -14.39 12.28 -22.68
N GLU A 253 -15.27 12.96 -21.94
CA GLU A 253 -15.57 14.39 -22.13
C GLU A 253 -14.68 15.34 -21.30
N THR A 254 -13.54 14.85 -20.82
CA THR A 254 -12.66 15.68 -20.00
C THR A 254 -11.97 16.75 -20.86
N ASN A 255 -12.35 18.03 -20.68
CA ASN A 255 -11.83 19.16 -21.48
C ASN A 255 -10.83 20.07 -20.75
N GLY A 256 -10.32 19.66 -19.58
CA GLY A 256 -9.46 20.53 -18.75
C GLY A 256 -8.12 19.91 -18.34
N ALA A 257 -7.62 20.20 -17.14
CA ALA A 257 -6.29 19.82 -16.66
C ALA A 257 -6.00 18.32 -16.70
N LEU A 258 -7.02 17.46 -16.47
CA LEU A 258 -6.84 16.00 -16.61
C LEU A 258 -6.59 15.59 -18.06
N ARG A 259 -7.11 16.34 -19.04
CA ARG A 259 -6.92 16.08 -20.47
C ARG A 259 -5.46 16.18 -20.87
N VAL A 260 -4.72 17.15 -20.32
CA VAL A 260 -3.28 17.29 -20.54
C VAL A 260 -2.54 16.00 -20.13
N PHE A 261 -2.90 15.39 -19.00
CA PHE A 261 -2.31 14.12 -18.59
C PHE A 261 -2.77 12.95 -19.47
N GLN A 262 -4.02 12.94 -19.93
CA GLN A 262 -4.53 11.95 -20.86
C GLN A 262 -3.80 12.00 -22.21
N ASP A 263 -3.60 13.19 -22.77
CA ASP A 263 -2.90 13.40 -24.04
C ASP A 263 -1.42 12.99 -23.90
N VAL A 264 -0.74 13.38 -22.81
CA VAL A 264 0.63 12.94 -22.52
C VAL A 264 0.70 11.41 -22.42
N VAL A 265 -0.27 10.78 -21.75
CA VAL A 265 -0.34 9.31 -21.67
C VAL A 265 -0.53 8.69 -23.05
N THR A 266 -1.38 9.26 -23.90
CA THR A 266 -1.58 8.82 -25.29
C THR A 266 -0.29 8.92 -26.10
N ASP A 267 0.49 9.99 -25.93
CA ASP A 267 1.76 10.20 -26.65
C ASP A 267 2.86 9.20 -26.24
N ILE A 268 2.93 8.83 -24.96
CA ILE A 268 3.92 7.86 -24.46
C ILE A 268 3.47 6.40 -24.62
N LYS A 269 2.17 6.18 -24.88
CA LYS A 269 1.54 4.87 -25.00
C LYS A 269 2.29 3.95 -25.99
N PRO A 270 2.67 4.40 -27.21
CA PRO A 270 3.33 3.53 -28.19
C PRO A 270 4.66 2.98 -27.68
N ALA A 271 5.50 3.84 -27.10
CA ALA A 271 6.79 3.44 -26.53
C ALA A 271 6.65 2.50 -25.32
N LEU A 272 5.61 2.71 -24.50
CA LEU A 272 5.35 1.87 -23.33
C LEU A 272 4.69 0.54 -23.69
N SER A 273 3.92 0.48 -24.78
CA SER A 273 3.23 -0.74 -25.22
C SER A 273 4.19 -1.88 -25.55
N GLU A 274 5.41 -1.57 -26.01
CA GLU A 274 6.48 -2.53 -26.24
C GLU A 274 6.96 -3.23 -24.94
N HIS A 275 6.73 -2.61 -23.78
CA HIS A 275 7.25 -3.05 -22.48
C HIS A 275 6.14 -3.46 -21.49
N LEU A 276 4.93 -2.91 -21.66
CA LEU A 276 3.78 -3.09 -20.78
C LEU A 276 2.61 -3.67 -21.58
N LEU A 277 2.37 -4.98 -21.42
CA LEU A 277 1.37 -5.73 -22.19
C LEU A 277 -0.09 -5.33 -21.89
N PHE A 278 -0.33 -4.58 -20.82
CA PHE A 278 -1.67 -4.05 -20.50
C PHE A 278 -2.03 -2.79 -21.29
N ILE A 279 -1.09 -2.26 -22.07
CA ILE A 279 -1.30 -1.09 -22.91
C ILE A 279 -1.61 -1.55 -24.33
N LYS A 280 -2.81 -1.21 -24.81
CA LYS A 280 -3.21 -1.50 -26.19
C LYS A 280 -2.53 -0.53 -27.16
N ASN A 281 -1.77 -1.04 -28.12
CA ASN A 281 -1.43 -0.29 -29.33
C ASN A 281 -2.69 -0.27 -30.19
N ASP A 282 -3.33 0.89 -30.30
CA ASP A 282 -4.32 1.16 -31.35
C ASP A 282 -3.64 1.98 -32.44
#